data_AF-A0A377R3R3-F1
#
_entry.id   AF-A0A377R3R3-F1
#
_cell.length_a   1.000
_cell.length_b   1.000
_cell.length_c   1.000
_cell.angle_alpha   90.00
_cell.angle_beta   90.00
_cell.angle_gamma   90.00
#
_symmetry.space_group_name_H-M   'P 1'
#
loop_
_entity.id
_entity.type
_entity.pdbx_description
1 polymer ?
#
loop_
_entity_poly.entity_id
_entity_poly.type
_entity_poly.pdbx_seq_one_letter_code
_entity_poly.pdbx_strand_id
1 'polypeptide(L)'
;MIKFIGIKNLIDSKENLSDYGFIYTLRNDDVETREGLLKCTFLLPENENDELLIESNKDYKNWLESPTFTDVVNNYMENHSDAATHSLINAVLHYWNHDDFLD
;
A
#
# COMPACT_ATOMS: atom_id res chain seq x y z
N MET A 1 5.82 -9.47 -11.31
CA MET A 1 5.60 -8.37 -10.36
C MET A 1 4.61 -7.37 -10.94
N ILE A 2 3.60 -7.00 -10.16
CA ILE A 2 2.58 -6.02 -10.54
C ILE A 2 3.01 -4.63 -10.08
N LYS A 3 2.78 -3.61 -10.91
CA LYS A 3 3.11 -2.22 -10.63
C LYS A 3 1.86 -1.35 -10.61
N PHE A 4 1.67 -0.58 -9.55
CA PHE A 4 0.61 0.41 -9.41
C PHE A 4 1.22 1.81 -9.30
N ILE A 5 0.84 2.73 -10.19
CA ILE A 5 1.28 4.13 -10.12
C ILE A 5 0.22 4.93 -9.37
N GLY A 6 0.57 5.44 -8.20
CA GLY A 6 -0.30 6.21 -7.33
C GLY A 6 -1.25 5.32 -6.52
N ILE A 7 -1.51 5.74 -5.28
CA ILE A 7 -2.28 4.97 -4.30
C ILE A 7 -3.72 4.74 -4.75
N LYS A 8 -4.28 5.62 -5.59
CA LYS A 8 -5.60 5.41 -6.18
C LYS A 8 -5.67 4.11 -6.97
N ASN A 9 -4.66 3.83 -7.79
CA ASN A 9 -4.64 2.59 -8.59
C ASN A 9 -4.47 1.34 -7.70
N LEU A 10 -3.76 1.48 -6.58
CA LEU A 10 -3.63 0.41 -5.60
C LEU A 10 -4.96 0.13 -4.88
N ILE A 11 -5.65 1.18 -4.41
CA ILE A 11 -6.99 1.09 -3.79
C ILE A 11 -7.99 0.47 -4.75
N ASP A 12 -8.04 0.93 -6.00
CA ASP A 12 -8.95 0.43 -7.03
C ASP A 12 -8.68 -1.05 -7.36
N SER A 13 -7.49 -1.56 -7.02
CA SER A 13 -7.07 -2.96 -7.25
C SER A 13 -7.14 -3.84 -6.00
N LYS A 14 -7.67 -3.35 -4.87
CA LYS A 14 -7.62 -4.04 -3.56
C LYS A 14 -8.12 -5.49 -3.58
N GLU A 15 -9.15 -5.78 -4.37
CA GLU A 15 -9.74 -7.14 -4.50
C GLU A 15 -8.81 -8.15 -5.20
N ASN A 16 -7.75 -7.67 -5.86
CA ASN A 16 -6.78 -8.49 -6.58
C ASN A 16 -5.42 -8.54 -5.85
N LEU A 17 -5.33 -7.94 -4.66
CA LEU A 17 -4.11 -7.98 -3.88
C LEU A 17 -3.95 -9.36 -3.22
N SER A 18 -2.69 -9.70 -2.92
CA SER A 18 -2.36 -10.96 -2.25
C SER A 18 -2.84 -10.91 -0.79
N ASP A 19 -3.30 -12.04 -0.26
CA ASP A 19 -3.65 -12.18 1.16
C ASP A 19 -2.40 -12.29 2.08
N TYR A 20 -1.20 -12.18 1.50
CA TYR A 20 0.09 -12.24 2.20
C TYR A 20 1.15 -11.38 1.52
N GLY A 21 2.23 -11.10 2.25
CA GLY A 21 3.44 -10.44 1.73
C GLY A 21 3.36 -8.92 1.76
N PHE A 22 4.50 -8.27 1.51
CA PHE A 22 4.62 -6.81 1.51
C PHE A 22 4.30 -6.18 0.16
N ILE A 23 3.70 -5.00 0.21
CA ILE A 23 3.71 -4.01 -0.86
C ILE A 23 5.00 -3.22 -0.73
N TYR A 24 5.73 -3.10 -1.83
CA TYR A 24 7.00 -2.39 -1.89
C TYR A 24 6.84 -1.04 -2.58
N THR A 25 7.73 -0.11 -2.25
CA THR A 25 7.82 1.21 -2.89
C THR A 25 9.25 1.50 -3.31
N LEU A 26 9.46 2.53 -4.15
CA LEU A 26 10.81 3.06 -4.33
C LEU A 26 11.30 3.63 -3.00
N ARG A 27 12.58 3.43 -2.68
CA ARG A 27 13.17 3.86 -1.41
C ARG A 27 12.95 5.35 -1.13
N ASN A 28 13.03 6.17 -2.18
CA ASN A 28 12.92 7.63 -2.12
C ASN A 28 11.50 8.16 -2.40
N ASP A 29 10.52 7.28 -2.57
CA ASP A 29 9.12 7.70 -2.68
C ASP A 29 8.61 8.24 -1.34
N ASP A 30 7.81 9.31 -1.43
CA ASP A 30 7.15 9.95 -0.30
C ASP A 30 5.87 9.18 0.04
N VAL A 31 5.95 8.34 1.06
CA VAL A 31 4.83 7.55 1.59
C VAL A 31 4.18 8.20 2.82
N GLU A 32 4.69 9.36 3.25
CA GLU A 32 4.29 10.06 4.47
C GLU A 32 3.25 11.16 4.20
N THR A 33 3.11 11.57 2.95
CA THR A 33 2.14 12.59 2.54
C THR A 33 1.14 12.06 1.52
N ARG A 34 -0.04 12.67 1.50
CA ARG A 34 -1.08 12.36 0.52
C ARG A 34 -0.61 12.66 -0.90
N GLU A 35 0.06 13.79 -1.10
CA GLU A 35 0.61 14.21 -2.39
C GLU A 35 1.70 13.25 -2.88
N GLY A 36 2.47 12.68 -1.95
CA GLY A 36 3.46 11.64 -2.20
C GLY A 36 2.81 10.33 -2.61
N LEU A 37 1.86 9.81 -1.83
CA LEU A 37 1.14 8.56 -2.12
C LEU A 37 0.41 8.58 -3.46
N LEU A 38 -0.10 9.73 -3.89
CA LEU A 38 -0.72 9.91 -5.21
C LEU A 38 0.26 9.72 -6.38
N LYS A 39 1.58 9.82 -6.14
CA LYS A 39 2.64 9.72 -7.16
C LYS A 39 3.54 8.50 -6.98
N CYS A 40 3.51 7.87 -5.80
CA CYS A 40 4.31 6.70 -5.46
C CYS A 40 4.15 5.56 -6.47
N THR A 41 5.20 4.78 -6.65
CA THR A 41 5.16 3.50 -7.33
C THR A 41 5.03 2.39 -6.29
N PHE A 42 3.94 1.65 -6.34
CA PHE A 42 3.72 0.46 -5.51
C PHE A 42 3.98 -0.80 -6.34
N LEU A 43 4.63 -1.78 -5.71
CA LEU A 43 5.07 -3.01 -6.34
C LEU A 43 4.58 -4.19 -5.50
N LEU A 44 3.92 -5.14 -6.14
CA LEU A 44 3.49 -6.39 -5.52
C LEU A 44 4.24 -7.56 -6.20
N PRO A 45 5.07 -8.31 -5.47
CA PRO A 45 5.64 -9.55 -5.97
C PRO A 45 4.53 -10.54 -6.35
N GLU A 46 4.65 -11.23 -7.48
CA GLU A 46 3.66 -12.26 -7.86
C GLU A 46 4.07 -13.65 -7.33
N ASN A 47 5.32 -13.79 -6.88
CA ASN A 47 5.90 -15.04 -6.39
C ASN A 47 7.18 -14.74 -5.58
N GLU A 48 7.70 -15.76 -4.90
CA GLU A 48 8.92 -15.65 -4.07
C GLU A 48 10.15 -15.15 -4.84
N ASN A 49 10.30 -15.49 -6.13
CA ASN A 49 11.45 -15.00 -6.91
C ASN A 49 11.35 -13.49 -7.16
N ASP A 50 10.16 -12.98 -7.44
CA ASP A 50 9.93 -11.53 -7.56
C ASP A 50 10.25 -10.83 -6.24
N GLU A 51 9.87 -11.43 -5.11
CA GLU A 51 10.12 -10.88 -3.78
C GLU A 51 11.62 -10.80 -3.49
N LEU A 52 12.35 -11.91 -3.68
CA LEU A 52 13.81 -11.94 -3.55
C LEU A 52 14.52 -10.93 -4.46
N LEU A 53 14.02 -10.71 -5.67
CA LEU A 53 14.55 -9.70 -6.60
C LEU A 53 14.32 -8.27 -6.09
N ILE A 54 13.19 -7.99 -5.45
CA ILE A 54 12.91 -6.68 -4.85
C ILE A 54 13.76 -6.48 -3.60
N GLU A 55 13.76 -7.45 -2.68
CA GLU A 55 14.47 -7.37 -1.40
C GLU A 55 15.99 -7.20 -1.58
N SER A 56 16.56 -7.86 -2.60
CA SER A 56 17.98 -7.73 -2.93
C SER A 56 18.32 -6.40 -3.63
N ASN A 57 17.33 -5.62 -4.05
CA ASN A 57 17.54 -4.35 -4.73
C ASN A 57 17.35 -3.17 -3.77
N LYS A 58 18.45 -2.45 -3.53
CA LYS A 58 18.52 -1.27 -2.65
C LYS A 58 17.60 -0.12 -3.09
N ASP A 59 17.11 -0.09 -4.31
CA ASP A 59 16.24 0.98 -4.80
C ASP A 59 14.81 0.85 -4.29
N TYR A 60 14.46 -0.28 -3.66
CA TYR A 60 13.15 -0.52 -3.08
C TYR A 60 13.19 -0.61 -1.54
N LYS A 61 12.01 -0.47 -0.94
CA LYS A 61 11.74 -0.71 0.48
C LYS A 61 10.36 -1.34 0.63
N ASN A 62 10.17 -2.16 1.66
CA ASN A 62 8.84 -2.57 2.09
C ASN A 62 8.06 -1.35 2.60
N TRP A 63 6.74 -1.38 2.45
CA TRP A 63 5.84 -0.33 2.96
C TRP A 63 4.81 -0.94 3.90
N LEU A 64 3.72 -1.50 3.37
CA LEU A 64 2.66 -2.15 4.16
C LEU A 64 2.51 -3.60 3.73
N GLU A 65 2.07 -4.46 4.64
CA GLU A 65 1.58 -5.76 4.23
C GLU A 65 0.33 -5.59 3.36
N SER A 66 0.26 -6.38 2.29
CA SER A 66 -0.88 -6.46 1.38
C SER A 66 -2.21 -6.71 2.12
N PRO A 67 -2.32 -7.69 3.05
CA PRO A 67 -3.53 -7.88 3.85
C PRO A 67 -3.86 -6.66 4.73
N THR A 68 -2.88 -6.08 5.42
CA THR A 68 -3.06 -4.86 6.23
C THR A 68 -3.63 -3.71 5.42
N PHE A 69 -3.07 -3.43 4.24
CA PHE A 69 -3.57 -2.37 3.37
C PHE A 69 -5.03 -2.62 2.99
N THR A 70 -5.38 -3.85 2.62
CA THR A 70 -6.74 -4.25 2.25
C THR A 70 -7.72 -4.09 3.42
N ASP A 71 -7.32 -4.51 4.63
CA ASP A 71 -8.14 -4.40 5.84
C ASP A 71 -8.42 -2.94 6.20
N VAL A 72 -7.42 -2.06 6.12
CA VAL A 72 -7.59 -0.62 6.35
C VAL A 72 -8.63 -0.03 5.40
N VAL A 73 -8.53 -0.34 4.11
CA VAL A 73 -9.45 0.17 3.09
C VAL A 73 -10.86 -0.38 3.31
N ASN A 74 -10.99 -1.69 3.58
CA ASN A 74 -12.28 -2.34 3.80
C ASN A 74 -12.96 -1.81 5.07
N ASN A 75 -12.25 -1.77 6.20
CA ASN A 75 -12.77 -1.26 7.47
C ASN A 75 -13.28 0.18 7.32
N TYR A 76 -12.54 1.03 6.58
CA TYR A 76 -13.01 2.39 6.34
C TYR A 76 -14.30 2.42 5.50
N MET A 77 -14.37 1.64 4.43
CA MET A 77 -15.53 1.58 3.52
C MET A 77 -16.79 0.99 4.17
N GLU A 78 -16.64 -0.01 5.05
CA GLU A 78 -17.77 -0.61 5.79
C GLU A 78 -18.46 0.41 6.70
N ASN A 79 -17.68 1.30 7.31
CA ASN A 79 -18.18 2.36 8.18
C ASN A 79 -18.60 3.64 7.42
N HIS A 80 -18.20 3.76 6.15
CA HIS A 80 -18.42 4.94 5.30
C HIS A 80 -18.71 4.52 3.86
N SER A 81 -19.97 4.18 3.58
CA SER A 81 -20.39 3.63 2.27
C SER A 81 -20.23 4.60 1.08
N ASP A 82 -20.03 5.89 1.34
CA ASP A 82 -19.75 6.95 0.36
C ASP A 82 -18.31 7.49 0.44
N ALA A 83 -17.39 6.71 1.03
CA ALA A 83 -15.99 7.11 1.20
C ALA A 83 -15.35 7.59 -0.10
N ALA A 84 -14.98 8.88 -0.13
CA ALA A 84 -14.20 9.43 -1.22
C ALA A 84 -12.74 8.93 -1.16
N THR A 85 -12.07 8.84 -2.31
CA THR A 85 -10.67 8.41 -2.41
C THR A 85 -9.74 9.18 -1.46
N HIS A 86 -9.97 10.49 -1.25
CA HIS A 86 -9.15 11.27 -0.33
C HIS A 86 -9.26 10.80 1.12
N SER A 87 -10.44 10.34 1.54
CA SER A 87 -10.68 9.80 2.88
C SER A 87 -9.97 8.46 3.08
N LEU A 88 -9.98 7.60 2.06
CA LEU A 88 -9.27 6.32 2.07
C LEU A 88 -7.75 6.53 2.15
N ILE A 89 -7.20 7.49 1.40
CA ILE A 89 -5.78 7.83 1.49
C ILE A 89 -5.43 8.35 2.90
N ASN A 90 -6.30 9.17 3.50
CA ASN A 90 -6.09 9.65 4.86
C ASN A 90 -6.17 8.51 5.88
N ALA A 91 -7.03 7.51 5.68
CA ALA A 91 -7.08 6.32 6.53
C ALA A 91 -5.76 5.55 6.44
N VAL A 92 -5.28 5.26 5.23
CA VAL A 92 -3.99 4.58 5.03
C VAL A 92 -2.82 5.36 5.66
N LEU A 93 -2.79 6.68 5.50
CA LEU A 93 -1.79 7.54 6.16
C LEU A 93 -1.91 7.52 7.68
N HIS A 94 -3.13 7.53 8.20
CA HIS A 94 -3.36 7.47 9.64
C HIS A 94 -2.78 6.17 10.21
N TYR A 95 -3.12 5.03 9.60
CA TYR A 95 -2.58 3.73 9.99
C TYR A 95 -1.05 3.66 9.84
N TRP A 96 -0.50 4.17 8.73
CA TRP A 96 0.94 4.21 8.51
C TRP A 96 1.69 5.04 9.57
N ASN A 97 1.17 6.22 9.92
CA ASN A 97 1.83 7.14 10.84
C ASN A 97 1.73 6.74 12.31
N HIS A 98 0.64 6.06 12.70
CA HIS A 98 0.41 5.67 14.09
C HIS A 98 0.96 4.27 14.39
N ASP A 99 1.46 3.56 13.37
CA ASP A 99 1.96 2.20 13.50
C ASP A 99 1.05 1.36 14.40
N ASP A 100 -0.27 1.45 14.18
CA ASP A 100 -1.29 0.75 14.98
C ASP A 100 -1.23 -0.79 14.81
N PHE A 101 -0.08 -1.31 14.34
CA PHE A 101 0.33 -2.71 14.37
C PHE A 101 1.41 -3.02 15.45
N LEU A 102 1.96 -2.03 16.17
CA LEU A 102 2.99 -2.23 17.20
C LEU A 102 2.52 -2.16 18.67
N ASP A 103 1.22 -2.01 18.96
CA ASP A 103 0.66 -2.13 20.32
C ASP A 103 -0.21 -3.39 20.51
#